data_AF-A0A9X7Z801-F1
#
_entry.id   AF-A0A9X7Z801-F1
#
_cell.length_a   1.000
_cell.length_b   1.000
_cell.length_c   1.000
_cell.angle_alpha   90.00
_cell.angle_beta   90.00
_cell.angle_gamma   90.00
#
_symmetry.space_group_name_H-M   'P 1'
#
loop_
_entity.id
_entity.type
_entity.pdbx_description
1 polymer ?
#
loop_
_entity_poly.entity_id
_entity_poly.type
_entity_poly.pdbx_seq_one_letter_code
_entity_poly.pdbx_strand_id
1 'polypeptide(L)'
;MKIEELLSAMEKEAGARPVTMELLSQLDEHAVFEHASNKQWLFSKTAIPNNYKLLMSITAAAALGQENCIKTYVKSALRQGIQKDEIIEALLVARFVKATTVISASVDAMKLLVEEG
;
A
#
# COMPACT_ATOMS: atom_id res chain seq x y z
N MET A 1 1.38 -20.36 -16.36
CA MET A 1 2.16 -19.10 -16.44
C MET A 1 3.54 -19.41 -15.94
N LYS A 2 4.58 -19.07 -16.70
CA LYS A 2 5.98 -19.20 -16.29
C LYS A 2 6.40 -18.00 -15.44
N ILE A 3 7.47 -18.14 -14.64
CA ILE A 3 7.92 -17.07 -13.74
C ILE A 3 8.27 -15.78 -14.48
N GLU A 4 8.93 -15.89 -15.64
CA GLU A 4 9.30 -14.72 -16.46
C GLU A 4 8.07 -14.00 -17.02
N GLU A 5 7.02 -14.74 -17.37
CA GLU A 5 5.75 -14.16 -17.81
C GLU A 5 5.09 -13.36 -16.67
N LEU A 6 5.16 -13.89 -15.44
CA LEU A 6 4.64 -13.21 -14.25
C LEU A 6 5.46 -11.94 -13.93
N LEU A 7 6.79 -12.02 -13.92
CA LEU A 7 7.66 -10.87 -13.66
C LEU A 7 7.48 -9.76 -14.70
N SER A 8 7.32 -10.13 -15.98
CA SER A 8 7.03 -9.17 -17.06
C SER A 8 5.66 -8.50 -16.88
N ALA A 9 4.64 -9.24 -16.44
CA ALA A 9 3.34 -8.67 -16.10
C ALA A 9 3.43 -7.67 -14.94
N MET A 10 4.20 -8.01 -13.89
CA MET A 10 4.43 -7.11 -12.75
C MET A 10 5.21 -5.85 -13.16
N GLU A 11 6.20 -5.96 -14.05
CA GLU A 11 6.92 -4.83 -14.61
C GLU A 11 5.99 -3.89 -15.38
N LYS A 12 5.13 -4.44 -16.24
CA LYS A 12 4.14 -3.64 -16.96
C LYS A 12 3.23 -2.87 -16.01
N GLU A 13 2.81 -3.50 -14.91
CA GLU A 13 1.93 -2.89 -13.91
C GLU A 13 2.63 -1.84 -13.03
N ALA A 14 3.86 -2.11 -12.57
CA ALA A 14 4.63 -1.22 -11.69
C ALA A 14 5.39 -0.12 -12.45
N GLY A 15 5.66 -0.34 -13.74
CA GLY A 15 6.42 0.54 -14.63
C GLY A 15 7.92 0.38 -14.54
N ALA A 16 8.40 -0.59 -13.78
CA ALA A 16 9.77 -1.05 -13.72
C ALA A 16 9.77 -2.47 -13.16
N ARG A 17 10.77 -3.27 -13.53
CA ARG A 17 10.93 -4.63 -13.04
C ARG A 17 11.08 -4.64 -11.50
N PRO A 18 10.21 -5.35 -10.76
CA PRO A 18 10.31 -5.36 -9.29
C PRO A 18 11.50 -6.22 -8.86
N VAL A 19 12.62 -5.57 -8.52
CA VAL A 19 13.86 -6.23 -8.08
C VAL A 19 13.60 -7.23 -6.95
N THR A 20 12.72 -6.90 -6.01
CA THR A 20 12.36 -7.81 -4.90
C THR A 20 11.76 -9.12 -5.39
N MET A 21 10.90 -9.09 -6.41
CA MET A 21 10.24 -10.28 -6.95
C MET A 21 11.19 -11.09 -7.83
N GLU A 22 12.08 -10.42 -8.55
CA GLU A 22 13.13 -11.06 -9.35
C GLU A 22 14.18 -11.77 -8.49
N LEU A 23 14.55 -11.17 -7.35
CA LEU A 23 15.39 -11.86 -6.37
C LEU A 23 14.64 -13.01 -5.71
N LEU A 24 13.36 -12.79 -5.33
CA LEU A 24 12.55 -13.85 -4.72
C LEU A 24 12.36 -15.04 -5.68
N SER A 25 12.19 -14.82 -6.99
CA SER A 25 12.07 -15.93 -7.94
C SER A 25 13.33 -16.80 -8.03
N GLN A 26 14.51 -16.23 -7.78
CA GLN A 26 15.76 -17.00 -7.75
C GLN A 26 15.90 -17.85 -6.48
N LEU A 27 15.18 -17.48 -5.41
CA LEU A 27 15.18 -18.19 -4.13
C LEU A 27 14.03 -19.20 -4.05
N ASP A 28 12.83 -18.80 -4.46
CA ASP A 28 11.60 -19.59 -4.47
C ASP A 28 10.57 -18.99 -5.45
N GLU A 29 10.42 -19.59 -6.62
CA GLU A 29 9.42 -19.18 -7.60
C GLU A 29 7.98 -19.33 -7.06
N HIS A 30 7.72 -20.35 -6.24
CA HIS A 30 6.38 -20.60 -5.70
C HIS A 30 5.92 -19.45 -4.80
N ALA A 31 6.83 -18.85 -4.02
CA ALA A 31 6.53 -17.68 -3.21
C ALA A 31 6.10 -16.47 -4.06
N VAL A 32 6.68 -16.29 -5.25
CA VAL A 32 6.27 -15.21 -6.18
C VAL A 32 4.87 -15.47 -6.74
N PHE A 33 4.59 -16.73 -7.14
CA PHE A 33 3.27 -17.11 -7.61
C PHE A 33 2.20 -16.99 -6.51
N GLU A 34 2.53 -17.36 -5.29
CA GLU A 34 1.64 -17.21 -4.13
C GLU A 34 1.35 -15.72 -3.87
N HIS A 35 2.37 -14.87 -3.88
CA HIS A 35 2.20 -13.42 -3.74
C HIS A 35 1.26 -12.84 -4.81
N ALA A 36 1.44 -13.23 -6.07
CA ALA A 36 0.58 -12.81 -7.16
C ALA A 36 -0.86 -13.34 -7.02
N SER A 37 -1.02 -14.59 -6.60
CA SER A 37 -2.31 -15.23 -6.34
C SER A 37 -3.06 -14.53 -5.20
N ASN A 38 -2.37 -14.17 -4.11
CA ASN A 38 -2.94 -13.44 -2.98
C ASN A 38 -3.51 -12.09 -3.42
N LYS A 39 -2.79 -11.35 -4.28
CA LYS A 39 -3.29 -10.13 -4.89
C LYS A 39 -4.50 -10.40 -5.78
N GLN A 40 -4.44 -11.38 -6.68
CA GLN A 40 -5.55 -11.71 -7.57
C GLN A 40 -6.83 -12.08 -6.79
N TRP A 41 -6.68 -12.89 -5.75
CA TRP A 41 -7.77 -13.26 -4.84
C TRP A 41 -8.38 -12.03 -4.18
N LEU A 42 -7.58 -11.12 -3.63
CA LEU A 42 -8.07 -9.87 -3.02
C LEU A 42 -8.85 -9.02 -4.03
N PHE A 43 -8.34 -8.87 -5.26
CA PHE A 43 -8.96 -8.05 -6.31
C PHE A 43 -10.17 -8.73 -6.98
N SER A 44 -10.35 -10.04 -6.80
CA SER A 44 -11.57 -10.76 -7.21
C SER A 44 -12.78 -10.49 -6.31
N LYS A 45 -12.57 -10.01 -5.07
CA LYS A 45 -13.67 -9.68 -4.15
C LYS A 45 -14.41 -8.43 -4.59
N THR A 46 -15.72 -8.40 -4.47
CA THR A 46 -16.56 -7.30 -4.99
C THR A 46 -17.11 -6.36 -3.93
N ALA A 47 -17.03 -6.73 -2.65
CA ALA A 47 -17.59 -5.93 -1.54
C ALA A 47 -16.96 -4.53 -1.43
N ILE A 48 -15.68 -4.40 -1.79
CA ILE A 48 -15.00 -3.11 -1.91
C ILE A 48 -14.58 -2.96 -3.37
N PRO A 49 -15.00 -1.89 -4.06
CA PRO A 49 -14.51 -1.54 -5.39
C PRO A 49 -12.96 -1.48 -5.47
N ASN A 50 -12.40 -1.90 -6.61
CA ASN A 50 -10.95 -2.02 -6.76
C ASN A 50 -10.20 -0.68 -6.68
N ASN A 51 -10.84 0.42 -7.10
CA ASN A 51 -10.30 1.76 -6.91
C ASN A 51 -10.13 2.10 -5.42
N TYR A 52 -11.12 1.79 -4.58
CA TYR A 52 -11.02 2.02 -3.14
C TYR A 52 -9.97 1.12 -2.47
N LYS A 53 -9.84 -0.16 -2.88
CA LYS A 53 -8.74 -1.01 -2.36
C LYS A 53 -7.37 -0.39 -2.63
N LEU A 54 -7.20 0.24 -3.79
CA LEU A 54 -5.94 0.86 -4.16
C LEU A 54 -5.68 2.15 -3.37
N LEU A 55 -6.71 2.98 -3.17
CA LEU A 55 -6.63 4.15 -2.27
C LEU A 55 -6.30 3.73 -0.83
N MET A 56 -6.94 2.68 -0.31
CA MET A 56 -6.63 2.10 1.01
C MET A 56 -5.17 1.60 1.07
N SER A 57 -4.66 1.01 0.00
CA SER A 57 -3.26 0.56 -0.09
C SER A 57 -2.28 1.75 -0.03
N ILE A 58 -2.62 2.86 -0.69
CA ILE A 58 -1.86 4.12 -0.60
C ILE A 58 -1.88 4.67 0.82
N THR A 59 -3.07 4.73 1.45
CA THR A 59 -3.22 5.21 2.83
C THR A 59 -2.41 4.38 3.82
N ALA A 60 -2.46 3.05 3.72
CA ALA A 60 -1.69 2.16 4.58
C ALA A 60 -0.17 2.34 4.38
N ALA A 61 0.29 2.38 3.13
CA ALA A 61 1.71 2.60 2.82
C ALA A 61 2.22 3.95 3.36
N ALA A 62 1.40 5.01 3.22
CA ALA A 62 1.72 6.35 3.70
C ALA A 62 1.77 6.42 5.24
N ALA A 63 0.81 5.81 5.93
CA ALA A 63 0.79 5.76 7.40
C ALA A 63 2.05 5.07 7.95
N LEU A 64 2.46 3.96 7.31
CA LEU A 64 3.64 3.17 7.66
C LEU A 64 4.97 3.77 7.17
N GLY A 65 4.95 4.89 6.43
CA GLY A 65 6.16 5.53 5.90
C GLY A 65 6.92 4.71 4.85
N GLN A 66 6.23 3.85 4.10
CA GLN A 66 6.85 2.96 3.12
C GLN A 66 6.95 3.62 1.75
N GLU A 67 7.98 4.45 1.53
CA GLU A 67 8.14 5.30 0.33
C GLU A 67 8.01 4.55 -1.01
N ASN A 68 8.64 3.38 -1.14
CA ASN A 68 8.58 2.56 -2.35
C ASN A 68 7.16 2.04 -2.63
N CYS A 69 6.44 1.63 -1.57
CA CYS A 69 5.06 1.17 -1.69
C CYS A 69 4.13 2.33 -2.08
N ILE A 70 4.32 3.52 -1.48
CA ILE A 70 3.56 4.73 -1.82
C ILE A 70 3.72 5.02 -3.32
N LYS A 71 4.96 5.09 -3.81
CA LYS A 71 5.26 5.36 -5.22
C LYS A 71 4.65 4.32 -6.16
N THR A 72 4.73 3.04 -5.79
CA THR A 72 4.18 1.92 -6.58
C THR A 72 2.65 2.01 -6.67
N TYR A 73 1.96 2.17 -5.54
CA TYR A 73 0.50 2.23 -5.53
C TYR A 73 -0.05 3.49 -6.19
N VAL A 74 0.60 4.65 -6.01
CA VAL A 74 0.23 5.90 -6.71
C VAL A 74 0.35 5.75 -8.22
N LYS A 75 1.45 5.16 -8.72
CA LYS A 75 1.60 4.88 -10.15
C LYS A 75 0.52 3.94 -10.68
N SER A 76 0.21 2.86 -9.95
CA SER A 76 -0.86 1.93 -10.31
C SER A 76 -2.22 2.62 -10.32
N ALA A 77 -2.51 3.50 -9.34
CA ALA A 77 -3.76 4.25 -9.25
C ALA A 77 -3.96 5.19 -10.45
N LEU A 78 -2.93 5.96 -10.79
CA LEU A 78 -2.96 6.84 -11.96
C LEU A 78 -3.19 6.08 -13.26
N ARG A 79 -2.57 4.89 -13.41
CA ARG A 79 -2.77 4.02 -14.59
C ARG A 79 -4.18 3.45 -14.68
N GLN A 80 -4.85 3.26 -13.55
CA GLN A 80 -6.23 2.80 -13.46
C GLN A 80 -7.26 3.95 -13.55
N GLY A 81 -6.82 5.19 -13.80
CA GLY A 81 -7.70 6.34 -14.00
C GLY A 81 -8.25 6.96 -12.71
N ILE A 82 -7.72 6.58 -11.54
CA ILE A 82 -8.06 7.22 -10.26
C ILE A 82 -7.59 8.67 -10.30
N GLN A 83 -8.43 9.60 -9.87
CA GLN A 83 -8.15 11.02 -9.95
C GLN A 83 -7.05 11.42 -8.95
N LYS A 84 -6.29 12.46 -9.31
CA LYS A 84 -5.22 12.99 -8.44
C LYS A 84 -5.78 13.45 -7.10
N ASP A 85 -6.97 14.04 -7.10
CA ASP A 85 -7.61 14.54 -5.89
C ASP A 85 -7.96 13.40 -4.93
N GLU A 86 -8.47 12.27 -5.43
CA GLU A 86 -8.72 11.06 -4.62
C GLU A 86 -7.43 10.53 -3.97
N ILE A 87 -6.32 10.53 -4.71
CA ILE A 87 -5.01 10.11 -4.21
C ILE A 87 -4.49 11.07 -3.14
N ILE A 88 -4.63 12.38 -3.36
CA ILE A 88 -4.24 13.42 -2.40
C ILE A 88 -5.06 13.27 -1.11
N GLU A 89 -6.37 13.08 -1.21
CA GLU A 89 -7.23 12.83 -0.04
C GLU A 89 -6.81 11.57 0.70
N ALA A 90 -6.48 10.47 0.02
CA ALA A 90 -5.99 9.24 0.66
C ALA A 90 -4.69 9.46 1.46
N LEU A 91 -3.78 10.33 0.99
CA LEU A 91 -2.57 10.74 1.71
C LEU A 91 -2.90 11.63 2.92
N LEU A 92 -3.85 12.55 2.80
CA LEU A 92 -4.32 13.39 3.90
C LEU A 92 -5.02 12.56 4.99
N VAL A 93 -5.79 11.54 4.61
CA VAL A 93 -6.37 10.55 5.53
C VAL A 93 -5.25 9.83 6.29
N ALA A 94 -4.20 9.37 5.60
CA ALA A 94 -3.06 8.72 6.26
C ALA A 94 -2.38 9.66 7.28
N ARG A 95 -2.18 10.93 6.91
CA ARG A 95 -1.65 11.97 7.82
C ARG A 95 -2.55 12.13 9.04
N PHE A 96 -3.86 12.27 8.85
CA PHE A 96 -4.81 12.47 9.94
C PHE A 96 -4.81 11.29 10.91
N VAL A 97 -4.89 10.06 10.39
CA VAL A 97 -4.85 8.83 11.21
C VAL A 97 -3.53 8.76 12.00
N LYS A 98 -2.39 8.97 11.34
CA LYS A 98 -1.07 8.94 12.00
C LYS A 98 -0.89 10.05 13.04
N ALA A 99 -1.42 11.25 12.80
CA ALA A 99 -1.38 12.32 13.79
C ALA A 99 -2.25 11.98 15.01
N THR A 100 -3.43 11.39 14.78
CA THR A 100 -4.34 10.96 15.85
C THR A 100 -3.69 9.95 16.78
N THR A 101 -2.88 9.02 16.25
CA THR A 101 -2.18 8.04 17.09
C THR A 101 -1.21 8.69 18.08
N VAL A 102 -0.60 9.83 17.73
CA VAL A 102 0.26 10.59 18.65
C VAL A 102 -0.55 11.11 19.84
N ILE A 103 -1.70 11.71 19.58
CA ILE A 103 -2.58 12.24 20.62
C ILE A 103 -3.11 11.11 21.51
N SER A 104 -3.62 10.04 20.91
CA SER A 104 -4.15 8.88 21.65
C SER A 104 -3.08 8.19 22.49
N ALA A 105 -1.84 8.10 22.01
CA ALA A 105 -0.73 7.53 22.78
C ALA A 105 -0.23 8.46 23.90
N SER A 106 -0.57 9.75 23.86
CA SER A 106 -0.13 10.76 24.84
C SER A 106 -1.08 10.92 26.03
N VAL A 107 -2.10 10.07 26.18
CA VAL A 107 -3.13 10.20 27.22
C VAL A 107 -2.53 10.29 28.62
N ASP A 108 -1.59 9.40 28.98
CA ASP A 108 -1.02 9.40 30.33
C ASP A 108 -0.11 10.61 30.58
N ALA A 109 0.63 11.07 29.56
CA ALA A 109 1.38 12.32 29.65
C ALA A 109 0.45 13.51 29.90
N MET A 110 -0.70 13.57 29.22
CA MET A 110 -1.69 14.62 29.44
C MET A 110 -2.34 14.55 30.83
N LYS A 111 -2.56 13.35 31.40
CA LYS A 111 -3.04 13.20 32.79
C LYS A 111 -2.05 13.80 33.78
N LEU A 112 -0.77 13.47 33.67
CA LEU A 112 0.28 14.01 34.53
C LEU A 112 0.30 15.55 34.50
N LEU A 113 0.18 16.14 33.30
CA LEU A 113 0.16 17.61 33.14
C LEU A 113 -1.07 18.28 33.79
N VAL A 114 -2.20 17.59 33.87
CA VAL A 114 -3.43 18.12 34.49
C VAL A 114 -3.44 17.91 36.00
N GLU A 115 -2.87 16.80 36.48
CA GLU A 115 -2.85 16.44 37.91
C GLU A 115 -1.72 17.12 38.70
N GLU A 116 -0.58 17.38 38.07
CA GLU A 116 0.59 18.04 38.70
C GLU A 116 0.63 19.57 38.49
N GLY A 117 -0.35 20.13 37.76
CA GLY A 117 -0.47 21.56 37.42
C GLY A 117 -1.29 22.39 38.40
#